data_AF-A0A2V8GLQ5-F1
#
_entry.id   AF-A0A2V8GLQ5-F1
#
_cell.length_a   1.000
_cell.length_b   1.000
_cell.length_c   1.000
_cell.angle_alpha   90.00
_cell.angle_beta   90.00
_cell.angle_gamma   90.00
#
_symmetry.space_group_name_H-M   'P 1'
#
loop_
_entity.id
_entity.type
_entity.pdbx_description
1 polymer ?
#
loop_
_entity_poly.entity_id
_entity_poly.type
_entity_poly.pdbx_seq_one_letter_code
_entity_poly.pdbx_strand_id
1 'polypeptide(L)' 'MRVPQVADIIAEGKRLMSICNACRYCEGYCAVFPAMERRLTFSDADMDYLANLCHNCAECYYACQYAPPH' A
#
# COMPACT_ATOMS: atom_id res chain seq x y z
N MET A 1 -24.63 0.63 2.42
CA MET A 1 -23.17 0.44 2.41
C MET A 1 -22.84 -0.49 1.26
N ARG A 2 -22.18 0.02 0.20
CA ARG A 2 -21.80 -0.80 -0.97
C ARG A 2 -20.49 -1.52 -0.66
N VAL A 3 -20.45 -2.83 -0.90
CA VAL A 3 -19.19 -3.60 -0.80
C VAL A 3 -18.32 -3.26 -2.02
N PRO A 4 -17.07 -2.81 -1.82
CA PRO A 4 -16.16 -2.54 -2.94
C PRO A 4 -15.86 -3.83 -3.71
N GLN A 5 -15.73 -3.72 -5.04
CA GLN A 5 -15.37 -4.87 -5.86
C GLN A 5 -13.85 -5.09 -5.80
N VAL A 6 -13.39 -6.33 -6.08
CA VAL A 6 -11.95 -6.66 -6.08
C VAL A 6 -11.14 -5.73 -6.99
N ALA A 7 -11.69 -5.39 -8.17
CA ALA A 7 -11.07 -4.44 -9.08
C ALA A 7 -10.87 -3.05 -8.45
N ASP A 8 -11.85 -2.56 -7.68
CA ASP A 8 -11.75 -1.27 -6.98
C ASP A 8 -10.65 -1.32 -5.90
N ILE A 9 -10.54 -2.45 -5.18
CA ILE A 9 -9.52 -2.67 -4.13
C ILE A 9 -8.12 -2.70 -4.74
N ILE A 10 -7.93 -3.40 -5.86
CA ILE A 10 -6.63 -3.46 -6.55
C ILE A 10 -6.25 -2.08 -7.07
N ALA A 11 -7.19 -1.35 -7.69
CA ALA A 11 -6.94 0.00 -8.19
C ALA A 11 -6.51 0.95 -7.06
N GLU A 12 -7.19 0.88 -5.91
CA GLU A 12 -6.84 1.69 -4.74
C GLU A 12 -5.49 1.27 -4.16
N GLY A 13 -5.21 -0.03 -4.06
CA GLY A 13 -3.92 -0.53 -3.62
C GLY A 13 -2.76 0.00 -4.48
N LYS A 14 -2.89 0.05 -5.80
CA LYS A 14 -1.87 0.63 -6.71
C LYS A 14 -1.66 2.12 -6.46
N ARG A 15 -2.75 2.87 -6.23
CA ARG A 15 -2.69 4.28 -5.89
C ARG A 15 -1.93 4.48 -4.58
N LEU A 16 -2.23 3.67 -3.56
CA LEU A 16 -1.55 3.70 -2.28
C LEU A 16 -0.05 3.33 -2.40
N MET A 17 0.31 2.28 -3.15
CA MET A 17 1.72 1.92 -3.36
C MET A 17 2.52 3.04 -4.03
N SER A 18 1.91 3.75 -4.98
CA SER A 18 2.50 4.94 -5.61
C SER A 18 2.75 6.06 -4.59
N ILE A 19 1.78 6.32 -3.70
CA ILE A 19 1.91 7.32 -2.64
C ILE A 19 2.97 6.90 -1.61
N CYS A 20 2.95 5.64 -1.18
CA CYS A 20 3.95 5.10 -0.26
C CYS A 20 5.36 5.30 -0.82
N ASN A 21 5.62 4.89 -2.07
CA ASN A 21 6.96 5.00 -2.66
C ASN A 21 7.41 6.45 -2.84
N ALA A 22 6.49 7.39 -3.06
CA ALA A 22 6.80 8.80 -3.17
C ALA A 22 7.04 9.48 -1.81
N CYS A 23 6.19 9.18 -0.82
CA CYS A 23 6.20 9.86 0.48
C CYS A 23 7.28 9.31 1.43
N ARG A 24 7.46 7.98 1.45
CA ARG A 24 8.46 7.25 2.25
C ARG A 24 8.47 7.50 3.76
N TYR A 25 7.55 8.32 4.29
CA TYR A 25 7.53 8.69 5.70
C TYR A 25 7.39 7.49 6.64
N CYS A 26 6.61 6.48 6.24
CA CYS A 26 6.39 5.26 7.01
C CYS A 26 7.25 4.06 6.57
N GLU A 27 8.31 4.29 5.80
CA GLU A 27 9.19 3.24 5.25
C GLU A 27 9.73 2.29 6.34
N GLY A 28 10.15 2.83 7.48
CA GLY A 28 10.68 2.04 8.61
C GLY A 28 9.63 1.20 9.35
N TYR A 29 8.33 1.40 9.12
CA TYR A 29 7.25 0.66 9.79
C TYR A 29 6.70 -0.50 8.94
N CYS A 30 6.84 -0.43 7.62
CA CYS A 30 6.14 -1.33 6.70
C CYS A 30 7.11 -2.37 6.12
N ALA A 31 6.95 -3.64 6.53
CA ALA A 31 7.78 -4.75 6.03
C ALA A 31 7.69 -4.97 4.50
N VAL A 32 6.68 -4.40 3.84
CA VAL A 32 6.47 -4.49 2.39
C VAL A 32 7.41 -3.56 1.62
N PHE A 33 7.94 -2.50 2.23
CA PHE A 33 8.71 -1.45 1.55
C PHE A 33 9.92 -1.96 0.77
N PRO A 34 10.80 -2.82 1.32
CA PRO A 34 12.00 -3.30 0.60
C PRO A 34 11.68 -4.02 -0.72
N ALA A 35 10.49 -4.62 -0.82
CA ALA A 35 10.00 -5.22 -2.05
C ALA A 35 9.30 -4.18 -2.95
N MET A 36 8.50 -3.30 -2.35
CA MET A 36 7.71 -2.29 -3.05
C MET A 36 8.61 -1.24 -3.75
N GLU A 37 9.65 -0.74 -3.08
CA GLU A 37 10.47 0.37 -3.58
C GLU A 37 11.27 0.05 -4.85
N ARG A 38 11.44 -1.24 -5.15
CA ARG A 38 12.12 -1.73 -6.36
C ARG A 38 11.25 -1.65 -7.61
N ARG A 39 10.00 -1.18 -7.48
CA ARG A 39 9.00 -1.12 -8.55
C ARG A 39 8.67 0.34 -8.88
N LEU A 40 8.67 0.64 -10.17
CA LEU A 40 8.26 1.95 -10.71
C LEU A 40 6.77 1.96 -11.10
N THR A 41 6.22 0.79 -11.39
CA THR A 41 4.81 0.57 -11.74
C THR A 41 4.29 -0.63 -10.95
N PHE A 42 2.97 -0.66 -10.71
CA PHE A 42 2.31 -1.71 -9.94
C PHE A 42 1.29 -2.43 -10.82
N SER A 43 1.63 -3.64 -11.28
CA SER A 43 0.70 -4.54 -11.96
C SER A 43 -0.27 -5.21 -10.96
N ASP A 44 -1.30 -5.90 -11.44
CA ASP A 44 -2.20 -6.67 -10.56
C ASP A 44 -1.42 -7.77 -9.82
N ALA A 45 -0.49 -8.44 -10.50
CA ALA A 45 0.35 -9.47 -9.91
C ALA A 45 1.31 -8.90 -8.84
N ASP A 46 1.79 -7.66 -9.01
CA ASP A 46 2.55 -7.00 -7.96
C ASP A 46 1.69 -6.74 -6.73
N MET A 47 0.42 -6.36 -6.91
CA MET A 47 -0.48 -6.15 -5.77
C MET A 47 -0.74 -7.45 -5.01
N ASP A 48 -0.97 -8.55 -5.72
CA ASP A 48 -1.12 -9.87 -5.09
C ASP A 48 0.15 -10.27 -4.32
N TYR A 49 1.32 -10.10 -4.92
CA TYR A 49 2.60 -10.39 -4.28
C TYR A 49 2.84 -9.52 -3.04
N LEU A 50 2.69 -8.21 -3.16
CA LEU A 50 2.92 -7.26 -2.06
C LEU A 50 1.90 -7.45 -0.94
N ALA A 51 0.65 -7.82 -1.25
CA ALA A 51 -0.37 -8.15 -0.25
C ALA A 51 0.05 -9.36 0.60
N ASN A 52 0.67 -10.39 0.01
CA ASN A 52 1.20 -11.55 0.74
C ASN A 52 2.36 -11.21 1.69
N LEU A 53 3.06 -10.08 1.47
CA LEU A 53 4.11 -9.60 2.36
C LEU A 53 3.57 -8.74 3.51
N CYS A 54 2.30 -8.32 3.45
CA CYS A 54 1.71 -7.48 4.47
C CYS A 54 1.37 -8.29 5.73
N HIS A 55 1.80 -7.82 6.89
CA HIS A 55 1.48 -8.45 8.18
C HIS A 55 0.17 -7.96 8.81
N ASN A 56 -0.56 -7.07 8.14
CA ASN A 56 -1.78 -6.44 8.67
C ASN A 56 -1.60 -5.84 10.09
N CYS A 57 -0.41 -5.30 10.38
CA CYS A 57 -0.08 -4.72 11.70
C CYS A 57 -0.59 -3.28 11.89
N ALA A 58 -1.06 -2.61 10.83
CA ALA A 58 -1.54 -1.23 10.81
C ALA A 58 -0.55 -0.12 11.21
N GLU A 59 0.70 -0.43 11.56
CA GLU A 59 1.72 0.58 11.92
C GLU A 59 1.92 1.64 10.83
N CYS A 60 2.00 1.21 9.57
CA CYS A 60 2.14 2.13 8.44
C CYS A 60 0.91 3.01 8.22
N TYR A 61 -0.29 2.56 8.63
CA TYR A 61 -1.52 3.34 8.57
C TYR A 61 -1.51 4.43 9.65
N TYR A 62 -1.16 4.09 10.89
CA TYR A 62 -1.09 5.07 11.99
C TYR A 62 0.01 6.11 11.80
N ALA A 63 1.10 5.76 11.13
CA ALA A 63 2.17 6.68 10.76
C ALA A 63 1.94 7.43 9.44
N CYS A 64 0.83 7.21 8.73
CA CYS A 64 0.65 7.71 7.37
C CYS A 64 0.25 9.19 7.33
N GLN A 65 1.03 10.01 6.61
CA GLN A 65 0.71 11.42 6.33
C GLN A 65 -0.55 11.61 5.45
N TYR A 66 -1.12 10.52 4.93
CA TYR A 66 -2.32 10.49 4.09
C TYR A 66 -3.43 9.53 4.60
N ALA A 67 -3.34 8.96 5.82
CA ALA A 67 -4.47 8.27 6.49
C ALA A 67 -5.43 9.21 7.26
N PRO A 68 -6.75 9.25 6.95
CA PRO A 68 -7.72 10.21 7.53
C PRO A 68 -7.64 10.36 9.07
N PRO A 69 -8.05 11.51 9.66
CA PRO A 69 -8.96 12.54 9.13
C PRO A 69 -8.30 13.84 8.64
N HIS A 70 -6.98 13.86 8.48
CA HIS A 70 -6.27 15.06 8.01
C HIS A 70 -6.72 15.53 6.61
#